data_AF-A0A9Q0TFW3-F1
#
_entry.id   AF-A0A9Q0TFW3-F1
#
_cell.length_a   1.000
_cell.length_b   1.000
_cell.length_c   1.000
_cell.angle_alpha   90.00
_cell.angle_beta   90.00
_cell.angle_gamma   90.00
#
_symmetry.space_group_name_H-M   'P 1'
#
loop_
_entity.id
_entity.type
_entity.pdbx_description
1 polymer ?
#
loop_
_entity_poly.entity_id
_entity_poly.type
_entity_poly.pdbx_seq_one_letter_code
_entity_poly.pdbx_strand_id
1 'polypeptide(L)'
;MTIKLNPCSSHGKRKQKEEEMFRLICYLSFLLLSITTVYSEQEKSVYDVLKAHGLPIGLLPKGVKEFKIDETGRFEVHLDQACNAKFESELHYDMNVTGSLSYGQIGALSGISSQELFLWFPVKGNSS
;
A
#
# COMPACT_ATOMS: atom_id res chain seq x y z
N MET A 1 10.69 27.71 13.24
CA MET A 1 11.07 26.88 12.09
C MET A 1 9.92 25.94 11.81
N THR A 2 9.09 26.22 10.80
CA THR A 2 7.91 25.39 10.51
C THR A 2 8.32 24.25 9.61
N ILE A 3 8.38 23.02 10.14
CA ILE A 3 8.60 21.84 9.29
C ILE A 3 7.34 21.67 8.44
N LYS A 4 7.50 21.80 7.13
CA LYS A 4 6.40 21.70 6.18
C LYS A 4 6.16 20.21 5.88
N LEU A 5 5.26 19.61 6.65
CA LEU A 5 4.87 18.21 6.48
C LEU A 5 4.09 18.06 5.17
N ASN A 6 4.66 17.35 4.20
CA ASN A 6 3.95 16.98 2.97
C ASN A 6 3.00 15.81 3.29
N PRO A 7 1.67 15.95 3.11
CA PRO A 7 0.72 14.87 3.41
C PRO A 7 0.73 13.79 2.31
N CYS A 8 0.60 12.52 2.70
CA CYS A 8 0.47 11.43 1.73
C CYS A 8 -0.84 11.56 0.92
N SER A 9 -0.72 11.60 -0.41
CA SER A 9 -1.82 12.00 -1.29
C SER A 9 -2.77 10.84 -1.62
N SER A 10 -4.01 10.88 -1.11
CA SER A 10 -5.04 9.84 -1.34
C SER A 10 -5.70 9.94 -2.73
N HIS A 11 -4.92 10.00 -3.81
CA HIS A 11 -5.43 10.28 -5.14
C HIS A 11 -5.69 8.99 -5.96
N GLY A 12 -6.90 8.45 -5.86
CA GLY A 12 -7.37 7.33 -6.70
C GLY A 12 -8.12 7.80 -7.96
N LYS A 13 -7.72 7.33 -9.15
CA LYS A 13 -8.49 7.48 -10.40
C LYS A 13 -8.52 6.18 -11.21
N ARG A 14 -9.72 5.77 -11.62
CA ARG A 14 -9.95 4.86 -12.76
C ARG A 14 -10.68 5.64 -13.87
N LYS A 15 -10.37 5.34 -15.15
CA LYS A 15 -11.01 5.90 -16.36
C LYS A 15 -11.85 4.81 -17.04
N GLN A 16 -12.89 5.17 -17.81
CA GLN A 16 -13.51 4.27 -18.80
C GLN A 16 -14.15 5.07 -19.97
N LYS A 17 -13.86 4.63 -21.20
CA LYS A 17 -14.34 5.14 -22.52
C LYS A 17 -13.68 4.22 -23.59
N GLU A 18 -14.26 3.82 -24.74
CA GLU A 18 -15.56 4.03 -25.39
C GLU A 18 -16.13 2.71 -25.96
N GLU A 19 -17.41 2.70 -26.35
CA GLU A 19 -18.10 1.54 -26.95
C GLU A 19 -18.45 1.84 -28.42
N GLU A 20 -18.38 0.81 -29.28
CA GLU A 20 -18.75 0.70 -30.72
C GLU A 20 -17.74 -0.15 -31.53
N MET A 21 -16.61 -0.56 -30.94
CA MET A 21 -15.64 -1.48 -31.56
C MET A 21 -15.96 -2.98 -31.31
N PHE A 22 -16.99 -3.26 -30.51
CA PHE A 22 -17.19 -4.53 -29.80
C PHE A 22 -17.45 -5.74 -30.71
N ARG A 23 -18.19 -5.57 -31.82
CA ARG A 23 -18.78 -6.70 -32.55
C ARG A 23 -17.79 -7.54 -33.38
N LEU A 24 -16.79 -6.92 -34.01
CA LEU A 24 -15.72 -7.68 -34.67
C LEU A 24 -14.68 -8.22 -33.67
N ILE A 25 -14.44 -7.49 -32.57
CA ILE A 25 -13.50 -7.91 -31.53
C ILE A 25 -13.96 -9.21 -30.85
N CYS A 26 -15.25 -9.38 -30.57
CA CYS A 26 -15.77 -10.60 -29.93
C CYS A 26 -15.41 -11.90 -30.67
N TYR A 27 -15.36 -11.89 -32.02
CA TYR A 27 -15.11 -13.11 -32.79
C TYR A 27 -13.63 -13.48 -32.84
N LEU A 28 -12.73 -12.51 -32.97
CA LEU A 28 -11.28 -12.73 -32.84
C LEU A 28 -10.89 -13.09 -31.39
N SER A 29 -11.57 -12.49 -30.40
CA SER A 29 -11.36 -12.73 -28.98
C SER A 29 -11.62 -14.20 -28.60
N PHE A 30 -12.68 -14.81 -29.12
CA PHE A 30 -13.02 -16.21 -28.81
C PHE A 30 -11.95 -17.21 -29.27
N LEU A 31 -11.23 -16.91 -30.37
CA LEU A 31 -10.15 -17.75 -30.90
C LEU A 31 -8.82 -17.59 -30.13
N LEU A 32 -8.56 -16.41 -29.57
CA LEU A 32 -7.36 -16.12 -28.78
C LEU A 32 -7.48 -16.55 -27.30
N LEU A 33 -8.70 -16.67 -26.79
CA LEU A 33 -8.98 -16.95 -25.37
C LEU A 33 -8.41 -18.29 -24.87
N SER A 34 -8.20 -19.27 -25.75
CA SER A 34 -7.59 -20.57 -25.41
C SER A 34 -6.08 -20.53 -25.20
N ILE A 35 -5.39 -19.45 -25.62
CA ILE A 35 -3.92 -19.33 -25.53
C ILE A 35 -3.51 -18.42 -24.37
N THR A 36 -4.24 -17.33 -24.13
CA THR A 36 -3.84 -16.27 -23.18
C THR A 36 -4.08 -16.60 -21.71
N THR A 37 -4.83 -17.66 -21.39
CA THR A 37 -5.21 -18.04 -20.00
C THR A 37 -4.04 -18.47 -19.11
N VAL A 38 -2.83 -18.62 -19.65
CA VAL A 38 -1.65 -19.15 -18.94
C VAL A 38 -0.65 -18.05 -18.54
N TYR A 39 -0.70 -16.85 -19.15
CA TYR A 39 0.37 -15.85 -19.03
C TYR A 39 -0.14 -14.42 -18.79
N SER A 40 -1.02 -14.27 -17.78
CA SER A 40 -1.20 -12.98 -17.12
C SER A 40 -0.59 -13.06 -15.73
N GLU A 41 0.68 -12.66 -15.62
CA GLU A 41 1.20 -12.13 -14.36
C GLU A 41 0.42 -10.85 -14.06
N GLN A 42 -0.72 -11.01 -13.39
CA GLN A 42 -1.41 -9.90 -12.77
C GLN A 42 -0.47 -9.36 -11.69
N GLU A 43 0.16 -8.21 -11.93
CA GLU A 43 0.82 -7.44 -10.87
C GLU A 43 -0.19 -7.22 -9.75
N LYS A 44 -0.08 -8.03 -8.70
CA LYS A 44 -0.96 -7.95 -7.54
C LYS A 44 -0.71 -6.60 -6.90
N SER A 45 -1.78 -5.81 -6.72
CA SER A 45 -1.62 -4.55 -6.01
C SER A 45 -1.13 -4.84 -4.59
N VAL A 46 -0.31 -3.96 -4.03
CA VAL A 46 0.18 -4.11 -2.65
C VAL A 46 -0.96 -4.35 -1.65
N TYR A 47 -2.14 -3.75 -1.87
CA TYR A 47 -3.33 -3.95 -1.04
C TYR A 47 -3.94 -5.36 -1.18
N ASP A 48 -3.84 -5.98 -2.35
CA ASP A 48 -4.26 -7.37 -2.57
C ASP A 48 -3.32 -8.34 -1.85
N VAL A 49 -2.01 -8.06 -1.87
CA VAL A 49 -1.01 -8.84 -1.15
C VAL A 49 -1.18 -8.69 0.37
N LEU A 50 -1.40 -7.47 0.89
CA LEU A 50 -1.73 -7.26 2.30
C LEU A 50 -2.98 -8.06 2.69
N LYS A 51 -4.07 -7.96 1.91
CA LYS A 51 -5.31 -8.69 2.16
C LYS A 51 -5.11 -10.21 2.13
N ALA A 52 -4.30 -10.73 1.21
CA ALA A 52 -3.96 -12.16 1.14
C ALA A 52 -3.19 -12.65 2.38
N HIS A 53 -2.36 -11.79 2.99
CA HIS A 53 -1.68 -12.04 4.26
C HIS A 53 -2.55 -11.75 5.49
N GLY A 54 -3.85 -11.50 5.34
CA GLY A 54 -4.74 -11.18 6.46
C GLY A 54 -4.50 -9.81 7.09
N LEU A 55 -3.74 -8.94 6.42
CA LEU A 55 -3.36 -7.60 6.90
C LEU A 55 -4.35 -6.52 6.42
N PRO A 56 -4.63 -5.48 7.23
CA PRO A 56 -5.51 -4.41 6.83
C PRO A 56 -4.88 -3.54 5.74
N ILE A 57 -5.66 -3.22 4.70
CA ILE A 57 -5.25 -2.43 3.52
C ILE A 57 -4.80 -0.99 3.83
N GLY A 58 -4.93 -0.53 5.08
CA GLY A 58 -4.54 0.80 5.53
C GLY A 58 -3.12 0.91 6.10
N LEU A 59 -2.34 -0.19 6.16
CA LEU A 59 -0.96 -0.19 6.68
C LEU A 59 0.03 0.59 5.82
N LEU A 60 -0.29 0.82 4.54
CA LEU A 60 0.55 1.55 3.61
C LEU A 60 -0.24 2.71 2.98
N PRO A 61 0.40 3.86 2.73
CA PRO A 61 -0.26 5.01 2.15
C PRO A 61 -0.72 4.71 0.72
N LYS A 62 -1.82 5.36 0.32
CA LYS A 62 -2.28 5.33 -1.07
C LYS A 62 -1.30 6.09 -1.96
N GLY A 63 -1.16 5.66 -3.21
CA GLY A 63 -0.23 6.26 -4.17
C GLY A 63 1.11 5.56 -4.32
N VAL A 64 1.21 4.29 -3.92
CA VAL A 64 2.35 3.42 -4.29
C VAL A 64 2.53 3.42 -5.82
N LYS A 65 3.74 3.78 -6.25
CA LYS A 65 4.17 3.87 -7.66
C LYS A 65 4.65 2.53 -8.18
N GLU A 66 5.50 1.85 -7.43
CA GLU A 66 6.03 0.53 -7.74
C GLU A 66 5.96 -0.35 -6.48
N PHE A 67 5.71 -1.64 -6.70
CA PHE A 67 5.64 -2.64 -5.64
C PHE A 67 6.32 -3.93 -6.11
N LYS A 68 7.18 -4.49 -5.27
CA LYS A 68 7.87 -5.77 -5.49
C LYS A 68 7.75 -6.60 -4.22
N ILE A 69 7.61 -7.92 -4.37
CA ILE A 69 7.66 -8.87 -3.26
C ILE A 69 8.35 -10.16 -3.71
N ASP A 70 9.21 -10.72 -2.88
CA ASP A 70 9.88 -12.01 -3.11
C ASP A 70 9.09 -13.18 -2.52
N GLU A 71 9.46 -14.41 -2.87
CA GLU A 71 8.84 -15.64 -2.35
C GLU A 71 8.99 -15.82 -0.83
N THR A 72 9.92 -15.09 -0.19
CA THR A 72 10.12 -15.09 1.26
C THR A 72 9.24 -14.07 1.99
N GLY A 73 8.42 -13.33 1.25
CA GLY A 73 7.54 -12.29 1.77
C GLY A 73 8.22 -10.93 1.99
N ARG A 74 9.49 -10.75 1.60
CA ARG A 74 10.14 -9.43 1.64
C ARG A 74 9.62 -8.56 0.53
N PHE A 75 9.25 -7.34 0.87
CA PHE A 75 8.67 -6.38 -0.07
C PHE A 75 9.45 -5.08 -0.14
N GLU A 76 9.31 -4.41 -1.28
CA GLU A 76 9.76 -3.05 -1.55
C GLU A 76 8.61 -2.26 -2.18
N VAL A 77 8.40 -1.04 -1.67
CA VAL A 77 7.36 -0.09 -2.06
C VAL A 77 8.03 1.22 -2.39
N HIS A 78 7.79 1.73 -3.60
CA HIS A 78 8.22 3.05 -4.02
C HIS A 78 7.03 4.02 -3.99
N LEU A 79 7.21 5.16 -3.34
CA LEU A 79 6.25 6.27 -3.32
C LEU A 79 6.72 7.39 -4.26
N ASP A 80 5.78 8.24 -4.70
CA ASP A 80 6.10 9.42 -5.52
C ASP A 80 7.02 10.44 -4.82
N GLN A 81 6.96 10.49 -3.48
CA GLN A 81 7.76 11.36 -2.62
C GLN A 81 7.63 10.89 -1.17
N ALA A 82 8.60 11.24 -0.33
CA ALA A 82 8.46 11.09 1.12
C ALA A 82 7.28 11.95 1.62
N CYS A 83 6.46 11.39 2.50
CA CYS A 83 5.19 11.99 2.94
C CYS A 83 4.82 11.59 4.36
N ASN A 84 3.87 12.31 4.96
CA ASN A 84 3.40 12.07 6.31
C ASN A 84 1.93 11.65 6.26
N ALA A 85 1.58 10.60 7.00
CA ALA A 85 0.21 10.15 7.20
C ALA A 85 -0.17 10.33 8.67
N LYS A 86 -1.39 10.83 8.91
CA LYS A 86 -1.92 11.05 10.25
C LYS A 86 -2.99 9.99 10.55
N PHE A 87 -2.68 9.10 11.48
CA PHE A 87 -3.61 8.13 12.06
C PHE A 87 -3.84 8.52 13.53
N GLU A 88 -3.57 7.63 14.49
CA GLU A 88 -3.53 7.95 15.92
C GLU A 88 -2.32 8.81 16.28
N SER A 89 -1.18 8.51 15.65
CA SER A 89 0.06 9.31 15.65
C SER A 89 0.42 9.79 14.24
N GLU A 90 1.44 10.63 14.14
CA GLU A 90 2.02 11.06 12.87
C GLU A 90 3.11 10.07 12.44
N LEU A 91 2.95 9.50 11.24
CA LEU A 91 3.86 8.55 10.62
C LEU A 91 4.51 9.20 9.40
N HIS A 92 5.84 9.25 9.39
CA HIS A 92 6.64 9.62 8.23
C HIS A 92 6.94 8.37 7.40
N TYR A 93 6.74 8.48 6.09
CA TYR A 93 7.09 7.50 5.08
C TYR A 93 8.14 8.09 4.15
N ASP A 94 9.27 7.40 4.03
CA ASP A 94 10.30 7.71 3.03
C ASP A 94 9.81 7.32 1.62
N MET A 95 10.55 7.75 0.60
CA MET A 95 10.25 7.42 -0.80
C MET A 95 10.41 5.92 -1.08
N ASN A 96 11.31 5.25 -0.37
CA ASN A 96 11.54 3.80 -0.44
C ASN A 96 11.16 3.17 0.91
N VAL A 97 10.16 2.29 0.89
CA VAL A 97 9.71 1.54 2.07
C VAL A 97 9.98 0.06 1.83
N THR A 98 10.64 -0.61 2.75
CA THR A 98 10.88 -2.06 2.68
C THR A 98 10.40 -2.77 3.94
N GLY A 99 10.19 -4.08 3.84
CA GLY A 99 9.85 -4.90 4.99
C GLY A 99 9.65 -6.36 4.63
N SER A 100 8.99 -7.08 5.52
CA SER A 100 8.60 -8.48 5.37
C SER A 100 7.14 -8.68 5.77
N LEU A 101 6.42 -9.50 5.01
CA LEU A 101 5.05 -9.92 5.28
C LEU A 101 5.03 -11.37 5.72
N SER A 102 4.14 -11.65 6.68
CA SER A 102 3.73 -13.00 7.08
C SER A 102 2.24 -12.94 7.45
N TYR A 103 1.61 -14.09 7.66
CA TYR A 103 0.17 -14.11 7.91
C TYR A 103 -0.17 -13.38 9.22
N GLY A 104 -0.94 -12.29 9.12
CA GLY A 104 -1.33 -11.43 10.24
C GLY A 104 -0.22 -10.49 10.78
N GLN A 105 0.99 -10.52 10.23
CA GLN A 105 2.12 -9.72 10.74
C GLN A 105 2.97 -9.09 9.64
N ILE A 106 3.34 -7.83 9.85
CA ILE A 106 4.32 -7.07 9.07
C ILE A 106 5.53 -6.75 9.96
N GLY A 107 6.74 -6.87 9.43
CA GLY A 107 7.99 -6.73 10.22
C GLY A 107 9.21 -6.37 9.39
N ALA A 108 10.36 -6.19 10.05
CA ALA A 108 11.61 -5.73 9.44
C ALA A 108 11.45 -4.43 8.59
N LEU A 109 10.55 -3.55 9.03
CA LEU A 109 10.21 -2.32 8.32
C LEU A 109 11.38 -1.33 8.30
N SER A 110 11.61 -0.73 7.13
CA SER A 110 12.54 0.39 6.92
C SER A 110 11.87 1.44 6.03
N GLY A 111 12.27 2.70 6.20
CA GLY A 111 11.63 3.83 5.52
C GLY A 111 10.29 4.28 6.13
N ILE A 112 9.98 3.87 7.37
CA ILE A 112 8.84 4.35 8.14
C ILE A 112 9.33 4.77 9.52
N SER A 113 8.93 5.95 10.00
CA SER A 113 9.16 6.37 11.38
C SER A 113 7.92 7.02 11.99
N SER A 114 7.69 6.79 13.28
CA SER A 114 6.58 7.37 14.04
C SER A 114 7.07 8.46 14.97
N GLN A 115 6.33 9.56 15.08
CA GLN A 115 6.56 10.51 16.16
C GLN A 115 5.97 9.93 17.46
N GLU A 116 6.84 9.51 18.39
CA GLU A 116 6.39 8.95 19.67
C GLU A 116 5.73 10.02 20.56
N LEU A 117 4.54 9.69 21.05
CA LEU A 117 3.82 10.53 22.01
C LEU A 117 4.31 10.18 23.43
N PHE A 118 5.16 11.02 24.01
CA PHE A 118 5.65 10.88 25.39
C PHE A 118 4.50 11.08 26.41
N LEU A 119 3.74 10.02 26.67
CA LEU A 119 2.58 10.03 27.57
C LEU A 119 2.98 9.81 29.03
N TRP A 120 2.90 10.88 29.84
CA TRP A 120 2.98 10.78 31.30
C TRP A 120 1.57 10.57 31.89
N PHE A 121 1.29 9.38 32.40
CA PHE A 121 0.03 9.10 33.09
C PHE A 121 0.08 9.57 34.56
N PRO A 122 -0.92 10.33 35.04
CA PRO A 122 -0.93 10.81 36.43
C PRO A 122 -1.20 9.67 37.42
N VAL A 123 -0.31 9.50 38.41
CA VAL A 123 -0.54 8.58 39.53
C VAL A 123 -1.55 9.18 40.51
N LYS A 124 -2.62 8.44 40.83
CA LYS A 124 -3.55 8.82 41.90
C LYS A 124 -2.93 8.48 43.25
N GLY A 125 -2.37 9.48 43.92
CA GLY A 125 -2.05 9.40 45.34
C GLY A 125 -3.33 9.57 46.17
N ASN A 126 -3.84 8.49 46.74
CA ASN A 126 -4.91 8.51 47.73
C ASN A 126 -4.33 8.79 49.13
N SER A 127 -4.10 10.07 49.45
CA SER A 127 -3.87 10.49 50.83
C SER A 127 -5.16 10.38 51.64
N SER A 128 -5.17 9.48 52.62
CA SER A 128 -6.15 9.42 53.72
C SER A 128 -5.51 9.89 55.02
#